data_AF-F7L449-F1
#
_entry.id   AF-F7L449-F1
#
_cell.length_a   1.000
_cell.length_b   1.000
_cell.length_c   1.000
_cell.angle_alpha   90.00
_cell.angle_beta   90.00
_cell.angle_gamma   90.00
#
_symmetry.space_group_name_H-M   'P 1'
#
loop_
_entity.id
_entity.type
_entity.pdbx_description
1 polymer ?
#
loop_
_entity_poly.entity_id
_entity_poly.type
_entity_poly.pdbx_seq_one_letter_code
_entity_poly.pdbx_strand_id
1 'polypeptide(L)'
;MINFPTVENLFTNTVELATKITKSTNIPELKNYKFWLVDISISIHLNGISHQKYTFTATSAVGFFYNDNFHTLGKYAVQIDTNGNITLTGEAVQNGYIKISIYGIY
;
A
#
# COMPACT_ATOMS: atom_id res chain seq x y z
N MET A 1 14.01 -29.44 3.96
CA MET A 1 13.27 -28.39 4.70
C MET A 1 13.21 -27.19 3.77
N ILE A 2 12.02 -26.78 3.33
CA ILE A 2 11.87 -25.55 2.53
C ILE A 2 11.77 -24.42 3.55
N ASN A 3 12.80 -23.56 3.61
CA ASN A 3 12.73 -22.33 4.40
C ASN A 3 11.81 -21.35 3.67
N PHE A 4 10.65 -21.07 4.25
CA PHE A 4 9.85 -19.93 3.80
C PHE A 4 10.58 -18.64 4.22
N PRO A 5 10.62 -17.62 3.34
CA PRO A 5 11.16 -16.32 3.73
C PRO A 5 10.45 -15.80 4.97
N THR A 6 11.18 -15.26 5.93
CA THR A 6 10.60 -14.55 7.08
C THR A 6 9.97 -13.26 6.56
N VAL A 7 8.67 -13.08 6.77
CA VAL A 7 7.91 -11.89 6.36
C VAL A 7 7.67 -11.01 7.59
N GLU A 8 8.20 -9.79 7.58
CA GLU A 8 8.08 -8.84 8.70
C GLU A 8 7.16 -7.69 8.31
N ASN A 9 6.13 -7.39 9.12
CA ASN A 9 5.25 -6.24 8.89
C ASN A 9 5.94 -4.96 9.32
N LEU A 10 6.28 -4.10 8.36
CA LEU A 10 6.99 -2.85 8.58
C LEU A 10 6.05 -1.65 8.65
N PHE A 11 4.91 -1.75 7.98
CA PHE A 11 3.99 -0.65 7.86
C PHE A 11 2.57 -1.16 7.65
N THR A 12 1.62 -0.60 8.38
CA THR A 12 0.20 -0.75 8.08
C THR A 12 -0.48 0.58 8.36
N ASN A 13 -1.15 1.13 7.37
CA ASN A 13 -1.89 2.38 7.51
C ASN A 13 -3.24 2.27 6.80
N THR A 14 -4.27 2.73 7.49
CA THR A 14 -5.62 2.86 6.95
C THR A 14 -5.91 4.35 6.83
N VAL A 15 -6.17 4.80 5.61
CA VAL A 15 -6.49 6.20 5.31
C VAL A 15 -7.94 6.26 4.89
N GLU A 16 -8.71 7.09 5.60
CA GLU A 16 -10.08 7.42 5.20
C GLU A 16 -10.06 8.17 3.87
N LEU A 17 -10.94 7.75 2.97
CA LEU A 17 -11.11 8.32 1.65
C LEU A 17 -12.02 9.54 1.76
N ALA A 18 -11.41 10.72 1.63
CA ALA A 18 -12.08 12.00 1.41
C ALA A 18 -11.93 12.42 -0.06
N THR A 19 -12.59 13.51 -0.48
CA THR A 19 -12.60 13.96 -1.88
C THR A 19 -11.21 14.05 -2.48
N LYS A 20 -10.19 14.48 -1.72
CA LYS A 20 -8.77 14.43 -2.12
C LYS A 20 -7.91 13.98 -0.95
N ILE A 21 -6.96 13.08 -1.22
CA ILE A 21 -5.98 12.60 -0.25
C ILE A 21 -4.55 12.76 -0.79
N THR A 22 -3.67 13.28 0.06
CA THR A 22 -2.22 13.20 -0.10
C THR A 22 -1.66 12.90 1.29
N LYS A 23 -1.04 11.73 1.44
CA LYS A 23 -0.40 11.31 2.69
C LYS A 23 0.98 10.78 2.36
N SER A 24 1.97 11.24 3.12
CA SER A 24 3.34 10.75 2.99
C SER A 24 3.85 10.31 4.35
N THR A 25 4.66 9.26 4.36
CA THR A 25 5.36 8.78 5.54
C THR A 25 6.70 8.21 5.11
N ASN A 26 7.64 8.09 6.03
CA ASN A 26 8.95 7.52 5.77
C ASN A 26 9.18 6.36 6.73
N ILE A 27 9.52 5.20 6.17
CA ILE A 27 9.88 3.98 6.90
C ILE A 27 11.28 3.58 6.42
N PRO A 28 12.35 4.14 7.04
CA PRO A 28 13.73 3.92 6.61
C PRO A 28 14.14 2.46 6.53
N GLU A 29 13.51 1.59 7.33
CA GLU A 29 13.80 0.16 7.43
C GLU A 29 13.49 -0.58 6.13
N LEU A 30 12.59 -0.06 5.29
CA LEU A 30 12.24 -0.68 4.01
C LEU A 30 13.46 -0.93 3.11
N LYS A 31 14.45 -0.03 3.14
CA LYS A 31 15.68 -0.15 2.33
C LYS A 31 16.54 -1.36 2.71
N ASN A 32 16.31 -1.95 3.88
CA ASN A 32 17.11 -3.08 4.37
C ASN A 32 16.65 -4.43 3.81
N TYR A 33 15.51 -4.48 3.10
CA TYR A 33 14.94 -5.70 2.53
C TYR A 33 15.18 -5.76 1.03
N LYS A 34 15.34 -6.96 0.46
CA LYS A 34 15.52 -7.15 -0.99
C LYS A 34 14.20 -7.06 -1.77
N PHE A 35 13.13 -7.53 -1.13
CA PHE A 35 11.79 -7.48 -1.68
C PHE A 35 10.82 -6.96 -0.64
N TRP A 36 9.73 -6.38 -1.13
CA TRP A 36 8.58 -6.00 -0.33
C TRP A 36 7.36 -6.76 -0.81
N LEU A 37 6.53 -7.20 0.13
CA LEU A 37 5.14 -7.55 -0.14
C LEU A 37 4.29 -6.32 0.13
N VAL A 38 3.55 -5.85 -0.86
CA VAL A 38 2.67 -4.69 -0.74
C VAL A 38 1.23 -5.14 -0.89
N ASP A 39 0.50 -5.11 0.22
CA ASP A 39 -0.93 -5.40 0.30
C ASP A 39 -1.71 -4.09 0.25
N ILE A 40 -2.61 -3.96 -0.72
CA ILE A 40 -3.51 -2.81 -0.86
C ILE A 40 -4.92 -3.33 -0.78
N SER A 41 -5.74 -2.76 0.11
CA SER A 41 -7.17 -3.03 0.16
C SER A 41 -7.97 -1.75 0.17
N ILE A 42 -9.07 -1.74 -0.57
CA ILE A 42 -9.93 -0.56 -0.73
C ILE A 42 -11.35 -0.98 -0.39
N SER A 43 -12.05 -0.13 0.36
CA SER A 43 -13.46 -0.36 0.69
C SER A 43 -14.24 0.93 0.89
N ILE A 44 -15.55 0.88 0.63
CA ILE A 44 -16.54 1.89 1.04
C ILE A 44 -17.34 1.46 2.29
N HIS A 45 -17.05 0.28 2.84
CA HIS A 45 -17.69 -0.22 4.05
C HIS A 45 -16.68 -0.25 5.20
N LEU A 46 -16.95 0.44 6.30
CA LEU A 46 -16.11 0.47 7.50
C LEU A 46 -16.02 -0.90 8.21
N ASN A 47 -16.81 -1.87 7.78
CA ASN A 47 -17.00 -3.18 8.40
C ASN A 47 -15.86 -4.18 8.08
N GLY A 48 -14.78 -3.73 7.43
CA GLY A 48 -13.60 -4.55 7.14
C GLY A 48 -13.69 -5.41 5.86
N ILE A 49 -14.83 -5.43 5.17
CA ILE A 49 -14.97 -6.11 3.88
C ILE A 49 -14.31 -5.25 2.81
N SER A 50 -13.22 -5.71 2.20
CA SER A 50 -12.60 -5.01 1.07
C SER A 50 -13.41 -5.24 -0.20
N HIS A 51 -13.69 -4.17 -0.95
CA HIS A 51 -14.22 -4.29 -2.30
C HIS A 51 -13.17 -4.90 -3.23
N GLN A 52 -11.93 -4.45 -3.06
CA GLN A 52 -10.80 -4.90 -3.86
C GLN A 52 -9.59 -5.06 -2.97
N LYS A 53 -8.84 -6.13 -3.21
CA LYS A 53 -7.58 -6.44 -2.54
C LYS A 53 -6.55 -6.86 -3.58
N TYR A 54 -5.37 -6.27 -3.49
CA TYR A 54 -4.22 -6.58 -4.32
C TYR A 54 -3.02 -6.91 -3.44
N THR A 55 -2.21 -7.84 -3.91
CA THR A 55 -0.95 -8.22 -3.29
C THR A 55 0.13 -8.21 -4.37
N PHE A 56 1.19 -7.45 -4.15
CA PHE A 56 2.32 -7.34 -5.06
C PHE A 56 3.60 -7.75 -4.37
N THR A 57 4.49 -8.40 -5.11
CA THR A 57 5.90 -8.53 -4.70
C THR A 57 6.72 -7.53 -5.52
N ALA A 58 7.34 -6.58 -4.84
CA ALA A 58 8.17 -5.55 -5.46
C ALA A 58 9.63 -5.75 -5.06
N THR A 59 10.57 -5.46 -5.96
CA THR A 59 11.98 -5.37 -5.59
C THR A 59 12.25 -3.98 -5.02
N SER A 60 12.89 -3.93 -3.86
CA SER A 60 13.23 -2.65 -3.22
C SER A 60 14.22 -1.81 -4.03
N ALA A 61 14.96 -2.43 -4.95
CA ALA A 61 15.97 -1.78 -5.78
C ALA A 61 15.41 -0.76 -6.78
N VAL A 62 14.13 -0.89 -7.17
CA VAL A 62 13.49 0.00 -8.16
C VAL A 62 12.31 0.79 -7.59
N GLY A 63 11.96 0.54 -6.32
CA GLY A 63 10.76 1.07 -5.70
C GLY A 63 9.49 0.34 -6.17
N PHE A 64 8.35 0.94 -5.86
CA PHE A 64 7.03 0.43 -6.21
C PHE A 64 6.12 1.58 -6.60
N PHE A 65 5.34 1.38 -7.67
CA PHE A 65 4.31 2.31 -8.08
C PHE A 65 3.06 1.54 -8.49
N TYR A 66 1.95 1.87 -7.85
CA TYR A 66 0.63 1.41 -8.20
C TYR A 66 -0.24 2.64 -8.49
N ASN A 67 -1.03 2.59 -9.55
CA ASN A 67 -1.98 3.63 -9.91
C ASN A 67 -3.17 2.99 -10.60
N ASP A 68 -4.36 3.23 -10.07
CA ASP A 68 -5.58 2.64 -10.59
C ASP A 68 -6.77 3.60 -10.47
N ASN A 69 -7.72 3.43 -11.39
CA ASN A 69 -8.95 4.21 -11.45
C ASN A 69 -10.15 3.28 -11.29
N PHE A 70 -10.72 3.31 -10.10
CA PHE A 70 -11.90 2.54 -9.77
C PHE A 70 -13.13 3.35 -10.08
N HIS A 71 -13.86 2.95 -11.13
CA HIS A 71 -15.04 3.65 -11.62
C HIS A 71 -16.04 4.10 -10.54
N THR A 72 -16.19 3.33 -9.45
CA THR A 72 -17.12 3.63 -8.35
C THR A 72 -16.44 4.13 -7.07
N LEU A 73 -15.12 3.97 -6.95
CA LEU A 73 -14.40 4.26 -5.69
C LEU A 73 -13.53 5.51 -5.81
N GLY A 74 -12.95 5.77 -6.97
CA GLY A 74 -12.07 6.90 -7.23
C GLY A 74 -10.72 6.48 -7.81
N LYS A 75 -9.79 7.43 -7.85
CA LYS A 75 -8.42 7.22 -8.37
C LYS A 75 -7.44 7.17 -7.22
N TYR A 76 -6.58 6.17 -7.19
CA TYR A 76 -5.59 6.02 -6.12
C TYR A 76 -4.23 5.64 -6.70
N ALA A 77 -3.18 6.23 -6.12
CA ALA A 77 -1.83 5.83 -6.38
C ALA A 77 -1.04 5.63 -5.09
N VAL A 78 -0.23 4.58 -5.07
CA VAL A 78 0.71 4.27 -3.99
C VAL A 78 2.10 4.24 -4.59
N GLN A 79 2.98 5.08 -4.08
CA GLN A 79 4.39 5.13 -4.46
C GLN A 79 5.24 4.79 -3.25
N ILE A 80 6.22 3.92 -3.43
CA ILE A 80 7.27 3.63 -2.46
C ILE A 80 8.60 3.82 -3.18
N ASP A 81 9.43 4.74 -2.70
CA ASP A 81 10.77 4.92 -3.24
C ASP A 81 11.81 4.02 -2.54
N THR A 82 13.02 3.99 -3.10
CA THR A 82 14.13 3.16 -2.60
C THR A 82 14.66 3.61 -1.22
N ASN A 83 14.26 4.79 -0.74
CA ASN A 83 14.63 5.31 0.57
C ASN A 83 13.55 5.02 1.64
N GLY A 84 12.49 4.30 1.26
CA GLY A 84 11.37 3.98 2.15
C GLY A 84 10.38 5.14 2.32
N ASN A 85 10.41 6.15 1.44
CA ASN A 85 9.34 7.14 1.40
C ASN A 85 8.12 6.53 0.74
N ILE A 86 7.00 6.55 1.46
CA ILE A 86 5.70 6.09 0.98
C ILE A 86 4.84 7.31 0.76
N THR A 87 4.26 7.42 -0.43
CA THR A 87 3.29 8.46 -0.77
C THR A 87 2.02 7.82 -1.30
N LEU A 88 0.90 8.17 -0.68
CA LEU A 88 -0.45 7.82 -1.12
C LEU A 88 -1.13 9.08 -1.62
N THR A 89 -1.58 9.05 -2.87
CA THR A 89 -2.43 10.08 -3.46
C THR A 89 -3.74 9.48 -3.93
N GLY A 90 -4.78 10.30 -3.94
CA GLY A 90 -6.03 9.88 -4.52
C GLY A 90 -7.13 10.91 -4.48
N GLU A 91 -8.17 10.61 -5.25
CA GLU A 91 -9.40 11.38 -5.34
C GLU A 91 -10.57 10.40 -5.22
N ALA A 92 -11.27 10.45 -4.10
CA ALA A 92 -12.36 9.53 -3.82
C ALA A 92 -13.67 10.04 -4.42
N VAL A 93 -14.44 9.14 -5.04
CA VAL A 93 -15.79 9.43 -5.54
C VAL A 93 -16.83 9.25 -4.43
N GLN A 94 -16.54 8.41 -3.43
CA GLN A 94 -17.39 8.14 -2.28
C GLN A 94 -16.55 7.92 -1.01
N ASN A 95 -17.16 8.13 0.16
CA ASN A 95 -16.54 7.84 1.45
C ASN A 95 -16.16 6.36 1.58
N GLY A 96 -14.96 6.11 2.12
CA GLY A 96 -14.42 4.77 2.30
C GLY A 96 -13.08 4.78 3.02
N TYR A 97 -12.28 3.74 2.85
CA TYR A 97 -10.89 3.69 3.26
C TYR A 97 -10.02 2.95 2.24
N ILE A 98 -8.74 3.30 2.23
CA ILE A 98 -7.67 2.50 1.65
C ILE A 98 -6.74 2.05 2.78
N LYS A 99 -6.46 0.76 2.84
CA LYS A 99 -5.49 0.17 3.75
C LYS A 99 -4.30 -0.33 2.95
N ILE A 100 -3.11 0.08 3.37
CA ILE A 100 -1.84 -0.35 2.79
C ILE A 100 -1.04 -1.04 3.87
N SER A 101 -0.61 -2.25 3.61
CA SER A 101 0.30 -3.01 4.45
C SER A 101 1.55 -3.35 3.65
N ILE A 102 2.72 -3.08 4.20
CA ILE A 102 4.01 -3.36 3.56
C ILE A 102 4.80 -4.29 4.48
N TYR A 103 5.29 -5.36 3.88
CA TYR A 103 6.09 -6.35 4.56
C TYR A 103 7.46 -6.48 3.92
N GLY A 104 8.51 -6.56 4.74
CA GLY A 104 9.85 -6.88 4.30
C GLY A 104 10.03 -8.39 4.09
N ILE A 105 10.74 -8.76 3.02
CA ILE A 105 11.12 -10.15 2.71
C ILE A 105 12.66 -10.23 2.59
N TYR A 106 13.25 -11.16 3.33
CA TYR A 106 14.70 -11.46 3.35
C TYR A 106 15.13 -12.46 2.26
#